data_AF-A0A645GY74-F1
#
_entry.id   AF-A0A645GY74-F1
#
_cell.length_a   1.000
_cell.length_b   1.000
_cell.length_c   1.000
_cell.angle_alpha   90.00
_cell.angle_beta   90.00
_cell.angle_gamma   90.00
#
_symmetry.space_group_name_H-M   'P 1'
#
loop_
_entity.id
_entity.type
_entity.pdbx_description
1 polymer ?
#
loop_
_entity_poly.entity_id
_entity_poly.type
_entity_poly.pdbx_seq_one_letter_code
_entity_poly.pdbx_strand_id
1 'polypeptide(L)'
;MNEYMYKMEGLDEGWNHLQKAREITYSNLSHGKYIFKVKGSNNDGIWNEKVDTLAIIIHPPFWFSTWAYVFYCSLIIMLLFVFLWYYKQQE
;
A
#
# COMPACT_ATOMS: atom_id res chain seq x y z
N MET A 1 22.93 -22.44 -12.86
CA MET A 1 21.96 -22.33 -11.75
C MET A 1 20.98 -21.27 -12.15
N ASN A 2 19.68 -21.53 -12.07
CA ASN A 2 18.68 -20.55 -12.50
C ASN A 2 18.69 -19.35 -11.55
N GLU A 3 18.80 -18.16 -12.10
CA GLU A 3 18.66 -16.92 -11.35
C GLU A 3 17.26 -16.34 -11.60
N TYR A 4 16.79 -15.56 -10.64
CA TYR A 4 15.51 -14.88 -10.76
C TYR A 4 15.73 -13.40 -10.50
N MET A 5 15.00 -12.57 -11.23
CA MET A 5 14.90 -11.14 -11.00
C MET A 5 13.45 -10.79 -10.75
N TYR A 6 13.23 -9.83 -9.87
CA TYR A 6 11.92 -9.30 -9.55
C TYR A 6 11.92 -7.79 -9.52
N LYS A 7 10.75 -7.20 -9.68
CA LYS A 7 10.53 -5.76 -9.58
C LYS A 7 9.10 -5.49 -9.13
N MET A 8 8.90 -4.62 -8.16
CA MET A 8 7.58 -4.08 -7.83
C MET A 8 7.41 -2.69 -8.46
N GLU A 9 6.60 -2.60 -9.51
CA GLU A 9 6.30 -1.32 -10.13
C GLU A 9 5.57 -0.39 -9.17
N GLY A 10 6.04 0.85 -9.08
CA GLY A 10 5.57 1.85 -8.13
C GLY A 10 6.35 1.89 -6.82
N LEU A 11 7.31 0.98 -6.60
CA LEU A 11 8.20 0.99 -5.43
C LEU A 11 9.68 0.87 -5.81
N ASP A 12 10.00 -0.11 -6.65
CA ASP A 12 11.38 -0.39 -7.04
C ASP A 12 11.78 0.47 -8.25
N GLU A 13 12.94 1.13 -8.15
CA GLU A 13 13.51 1.88 -9.27
C GLU A 13 13.96 0.93 -10.41
N GLY A 14 14.48 -0.24 -10.06
CA GLY A 14 15.09 -1.20 -10.98
C GLY A 14 14.68 -2.66 -10.75
N TRP A 15 15.34 -3.57 -11.46
CA TRP A 15 15.23 -5.00 -11.23
C TRP A 15 16.14 -5.43 -10.08
N ASN A 16 15.60 -6.22 -9.15
CA ASN A 16 16.32 -6.79 -8.03
C ASN A 16 16.58 -8.29 -8.28
N HIS A 17 17.76 -8.78 -7.89
CA HIS A 17 18.07 -10.20 -7.97
C HIS A 17 17.52 -10.95 -6.76
N LEU A 18 16.87 -12.08 -7.01
CA LEU A 18 16.47 -13.03 -5.99
C LEU A 18 17.73 -13.73 -5.46
N GLN A 19 17.97 -13.66 -4.15
CA GLN A 19 19.05 -14.41 -3.52
C GLN A 19 18.67 -15.91 -3.38
N LYS A 20 19.49 -16.70 -2.67
CA LYS A 20 19.26 -18.15 -2.52
C LYS A 20 17.88 -18.51 -1.95
N ALA A 21 17.30 -17.64 -1.12
CA ALA A 21 15.94 -17.79 -0.64
C ALA A 21 14.97 -17.29 -1.73
N ARG A 22 14.06 -18.15 -2.18
CA ARG A 22 13.00 -17.79 -3.15
C ARG A 22 11.82 -17.08 -2.47
N GLU A 23 12.15 -16.14 -1.59
CA GLU A 23 11.20 -15.40 -0.77
C GLU A 23 11.51 -13.91 -0.89
N ILE A 24 10.46 -13.11 -1.05
CA ILE A 24 10.55 -11.65 -1.16
C ILE A 24 9.56 -11.07 -0.17
N THR A 25 10.03 -10.15 0.66
CA THR A 25 9.20 -9.48 1.67
C THR A 25 9.17 -7.99 1.40
N TYR A 26 7.99 -7.46 1.08
CA TYR A 26 7.73 -6.03 1.06
C TYR A 26 6.95 -5.63 2.31
N SER A 27 7.52 -4.73 3.10
CA SER A 27 6.92 -4.22 4.33
C SER A 27 6.38 -2.82 4.13
N ASN A 28 5.37 -2.44 4.93
CA ASN A 28 4.83 -1.08 4.99
C ASN A 28 4.35 -0.52 3.63
N LEU A 29 3.70 -1.37 2.84
CA LEU A 29 3.09 -0.96 1.57
C LEU A 29 1.94 0.01 1.82
N SER A 30 2.03 1.21 1.23
CA SER A 30 0.95 2.18 1.28
C SER A 30 -0.27 1.71 0.47
N HIS A 31 -1.43 2.33 0.71
CA HIS A 31 -2.62 2.02 -0.08
C HIS A 31 -2.39 2.37 -1.55
N GLY A 32 -2.73 1.46 -2.45
CA GLY A 32 -2.39 1.67 -3.86
C GLY A 32 -2.49 0.42 -4.72
N LYS A 33 -2.09 0.57 -5.97
CA LYS A 33 -1.99 -0.50 -6.97
C LYS A 33 -0.53 -0.71 -7.29
N TYR A 34 -0.06 -1.94 -7.10
CA TYR A 34 1.30 -2.37 -7.40
C TYR A 34 1.27 -3.49 -8.42
N ILE A 35 2.30 -3.56 -9.25
CA ILE A 35 2.49 -4.67 -10.19
C ILE A 35 3.81 -5.35 -9.84
N PHE A 36 3.72 -6.55 -9.29
CA PHE A 36 4.87 -7.39 -9.07
C PHE A 36 5.25 -8.07 -10.39
N LYS A 37 6.52 -7.96 -10.79
CA LYS A 37 7.07 -8.54 -12.01
C LYS A 37 8.18 -9.51 -11.64
N VAL A 38 8.23 -10.66 -12.30
CA VAL A 38 9.30 -11.65 -12.11
C VAL A 38 9.74 -12.21 -13.46
N LYS A 39 11.05 -12.45 -13.59
CA LYS A 39 11.64 -13.16 -14.74
C LYS A 39 12.76 -14.07 -14.26
N GLY A 40 12.93 -15.21 -14.92
CA GLY A 40 14.00 -16.16 -14.66
C GLY A 40 15.06 -16.15 -15.76
N SER A 41 16.28 -16.56 -15.41
CA SER A 41 17.33 -16.93 -16.37
C SER A 41 17.43 -18.43 -16.51
N ASN A 42 17.83 -18.89 -17.70
CA ASN A 42 18.23 -20.28 -17.92
C ASN A 42 19.65 -20.52 -17.37
N ASN A 43 20.10 -21.77 -17.31
CA ASN A 43 21.45 -22.16 -16.89
C ASN A 43 22.59 -21.49 -17.67
N ASP A 44 22.31 -21.00 -18.88
CA ASP A 44 23.26 -20.26 -19.74
C ASP A 44 23.29 -18.74 -19.46
N GLY A 45 22.58 -18.26 -18.43
CA GLY A 45 22.53 -16.84 -18.06
C GLY A 45 21.63 -15.98 -18.96
N ILE A 46 20.94 -16.60 -19.92
CA ILE A 46 19.99 -15.92 -20.81
C ILE A 46 18.69 -15.68 -20.05
N TRP A 47 18.30 -14.40 -19.91
CA TRP A 47 17.05 -13.99 -19.30
C TRP A 47 15.86 -14.29 -20.22
N ASN A 48 14.77 -14.80 -19.65
CA ASN A 48 13.53 -14.97 -20.38
C ASN A 48 12.97 -13.59 -20.81
N GLU A 49 12.59 -13.46 -22.08
CA GLU A 49 11.92 -12.27 -22.61
C GLU A 49 10.52 -12.11 -22.04
N LYS A 50 9.87 -13.23 -21.69
CA LYS A 50 8.54 -13.23 -21.10
C LYS A 50 8.64 -12.95 -19.59
N VAL A 51 8.09 -11.81 -19.18
CA VAL A 51 7.97 -11.40 -17.78
C VAL A 51 6.60 -11.80 -17.26
N ASP A 52 6.55 -12.50 -16.13
CA ASP A 52 5.30 -12.80 -15.45
C ASP A 52 4.94 -11.65 -14.51
N THR A 53 3.65 -11.32 -14.43
CA THR A 53 3.15 -10.17 -13.68
C THR A 53 2.00 -10.54 -12.75
N LEU A 54 2.02 -10.01 -11.52
CA LEU A 54 0.98 -10.16 -10.52
C LEU A 54 0.51 -8.77 -10.04
N ALA A 55 -0.79 -8.49 -10.18
CA ALA A 55 -1.37 -7.25 -9.69
C ALA A 55 -1.72 -7.36 -8.20
N ILE A 56 -1.23 -6.42 -7.39
CA ILE A 56 -1.46 -6.34 -5.95
C ILE A 56 -2.19 -5.03 -5.67
N ILE A 57 -3.39 -5.12 -5.09
CA ILE A 57 -4.23 -3.96 -4.76
C ILE A 57 -4.41 -3.89 -3.25
N ILE A 58 -3.89 -2.83 -2.65
CA ILE A 58 -4.02 -2.57 -1.22
C ILE A 58 -5.10 -1.53 -1.02
N HIS A 59 -6.24 -1.99 -0.47
CA HIS A 59 -7.37 -1.12 -0.19
C HIS A 59 -7.04 -0.18 0.99
N PRO A 60 -7.49 1.09 0.93
CA PRO A 60 -7.31 2.01 2.03
C PRO A 60 -8.06 1.52 3.28
N PRO A 61 -7.58 1.89 4.48
CA PRO A 61 -8.22 1.49 5.71
C PRO A 61 -9.62 2.12 5.84
N PHE A 62 -10.53 1.42 6.50
CA PHE A 62 -11.95 1.81 6.60
C PHE A 62 -12.19 3.18 7.24
N TRP A 63 -11.30 3.62 8.13
CA TRP A 63 -11.37 4.95 8.77
C TRP A 63 -10.99 6.11 7.85
N PHE A 64 -10.48 5.84 6.65
CA PHE A 64 -10.20 6.86 5.63
C PHE A 64 -11.40 7.12 4.70
N SER A 65 -12.56 6.51 5.00
CA SER A 65 -13.79 6.72 4.25
C SER A 65 -14.30 8.16 4.42
N THR A 66 -14.91 8.72 3.37
CA THR A 66 -15.60 10.03 3.42
C THR A 66 -16.61 10.09 4.57
N TRP A 67 -17.27 8.97 4.88
CA TRP A 67 -18.19 8.86 6.01
C TRP A 67 -17.52 9.03 7.38
N ALA A 68 -16.28 8.56 7.53
CA ALA A 68 -15.53 8.74 8.77
C ALA A 68 -15.20 10.22 9.00
N TYR A 69 -14.81 10.95 7.95
CA TYR A 69 -14.60 12.40 8.03
C TYR A 69 -15.88 13.15 8.37
N VAL A 70 -17.02 12.80 7.76
CA VAL A 70 -18.32 13.40 8.10
C VAL A 70 -18.66 13.15 9.57
N PHE A 71 -18.42 11.93 10.08
CA PHE A 71 -18.64 11.60 11.48
C PHE A 71 -17.74 12.41 12.42
N TYR A 72 -16.45 12.55 12.12
CA TYR A 72 -15.53 13.37 12.91
C TYR A 72 -15.94 14.84 12.94
N CYS A 73 -16.31 15.41 11.79
CA CYS A 73 -16.82 16.78 11.72
C CYS A 73 -18.10 16.95 12.55
N SER A 74 -19.04 16.00 12.44
CA SER A 74 -20.29 16.02 13.21
C SER A 74 -20.01 15.96 14.72
N LEU A 75 -19.08 15.12 15.15
CA LEU A 75 -18.70 14.98 16.56
C LEU A 75 -18.13 16.30 17.10
N ILE A 76 -17.25 16.95 16.34
CA ILE A 76 -16.64 18.24 16.71
C ILE A 76 -17.72 19.33 16.84
N ILE A 77 -18.64 19.42 15.87
CA ILE A 77 -19.74 20.39 15.90
C ILE A 77 -20.63 20.16 17.12
N MET A 78 -20.96 18.89 17.43
CA MET A 78 -21.76 18.54 18.60
C MET A 78 -21.07 18.96 19.91
N LEU A 79 -19.76 18.70 20.04
CA LEU A 79 -18.98 19.07 21.22
C LEU A 79 -18.92 20.60 21.40
N LEU A 80 -18.70 21.35 20.31
CA LEU A 80 -18.71 22.82 20.34
C LEU A 80 -20.09 23.36 20.73
N PHE A 81 -21.16 22.76 20.21
CA PHE A 81 -22.52 23.16 20.54
C PHE A 81 -22.83 22.96 22.04
N VAL A 82 -22.48 21.79 22.59
CA VAL A 82 -22.65 21.49 24.02
C VAL A 82 -21.81 22.44 24.88
N PHE A 83 -20.57 22.71 24.46
CA PHE A 83 -19.68 23.63 25.16
C PHE A 83 -20.25 25.06 25.22
N LEU A 84 -20.72 25.60 24.09
CA LEU A 84 -21.34 26.92 24.03
C LEU A 84 -22.64 26.99 24.82
N TRP A 85 -23.45 25.93 24.79
CA TRP A 85 -24.67 25.84 25.58
C TRP A 85 -24.39 25.85 27.09
N TYR A 86 -23.38 25.09 27.53
CA TYR A 86 -22.94 25.07 28.92
C TYR A 86 -22.43 26.45 29.38
N TYR A 87 -21.64 27.14 28.56
CA TYR A 87 -21.15 28.48 28.87
C TYR A 87 -22.29 29.51 29.00
N LYS A 88 -23.27 29.46 28.10
CA LYS A 88 -24.44 30.35 28.16
C LYS A 88 -25.28 30.14 29.43
N GLN A 89 -25.24 28.95 30.03
CA GLN A 89 -26.04 28.62 31.21
C GLN A 89 -25.37 29.04 32.53
N GLN A 90 -24.11 29.49 32.48
CA GLN A 90 -23.36 30.01 33.62
C GLN A 90 -23.43 31.56 33.73
N GLU A 91 -23.95 32.25 32.71
CA GLU A 91 -24.36 33.66 32.78
C GLU A 91 -25.82 33.79 33.23
#